data_AF-W3APD6-F1
#
_entry.id   AF-W3APD6-F1
#
_cell.length_a   1.000
_cell.length_b   1.000
_cell.length_c   1.000
_cell.angle_alpha   90.00
_cell.angle_beta   90.00
_cell.angle_gamma   90.00
#
_symmetry.space_group_name_H-M   'P 1'
#
loop_
_entity.id
_entity.type
_entity.pdbx_description
1 polymer ?
#
loop_
_entity_poly.entity_id
_entity_poly.type
_entity_poly.pdbx_seq_one_letter_code
_entity_poly.pdbx_strand_id
1 'polypeptide(L)'
;MKENIVQKLTSKDDKYACAFTDRIVAESHDTDEWYEYFEDVASLLDHPKSLVRNRALYILAANAQWDEENRFDLILPDYLKHITDEKPITARQCVKALAQVGLARPQYIPQILSALRSADLSKYKDSMRPLIERDMEETEKILMNSGFTELISLNDIFYKMIFKRKSFHIFRNVGKESISIDELGDIQNAYSEFTPLNPEIKTAIRIVPEKQTNCKRGGEYCILLYSEKKDGYLQNIGYLGEQLDLYLVSRNIGTLWFGIGKTEEEPFEDMEFVIMFSIRKISDDSKYRKDMFKSKRKNAEEIWEGEQISGVTDIIRFAPSACNSQPWLVKNDGELLVYRYKKPGKRGIMPADKVLFYNRIDIGIFICFMDLCLEHNGIGFEKTLYSDADDGELVLNAKYRLCR
;
A
#
# COMPACT_ATOMS: atom_id res chain seq x y z
N MET A 1 -49.71 10.95 3.84
CA MET A 1 -49.17 12.33 3.82
C MET A 1 -47.72 12.21 4.25
N LYS A 2 -46.76 12.40 3.33
CA LYS A 2 -45.35 12.50 3.73
C LYS A 2 -45.25 13.70 4.67
N GLU A 3 -44.91 13.46 5.92
CA GLU A 3 -44.61 14.56 6.84
C GLU A 3 -43.43 15.32 6.25
N ASN A 4 -43.51 16.66 6.18
CA ASN A 4 -42.42 17.46 5.65
C ASN A 4 -41.25 17.45 6.65
N ILE A 5 -40.31 16.52 6.46
CA ILE A 5 -39.15 16.32 7.32
C ILE A 5 -38.30 17.60 7.44
N VAL A 6 -38.14 18.33 6.33
CA VAL A 6 -37.43 19.62 6.28
C VAL A 6 -38.07 20.62 7.23
N GLN A 7 -39.39 20.75 7.24
CA GLN A 7 -40.10 21.66 8.15
C GLN A 7 -39.81 21.34 9.63
N LYS A 8 -39.75 20.05 10.00
CA LYS A 8 -39.44 19.63 11.37
C LYS A 8 -37.98 19.90 11.73
N LEU A 9 -37.05 19.59 10.83
CA LEU A 9 -35.60 19.79 11.03
C LEU A 9 -35.20 21.28 11.07
N THR A 10 -35.97 22.13 10.41
CA THR A 10 -35.80 23.60 10.37
C THR A 10 -36.67 24.35 11.39
N SER A 11 -37.38 23.65 12.27
CA SER A 11 -38.25 24.27 13.27
C SER A 11 -37.54 25.36 14.07
N LYS A 12 -38.27 26.43 14.39
CA LYS A 12 -37.78 27.50 15.28
C LYS A 12 -37.58 27.01 16.72
N ASP A 13 -38.28 25.95 17.11
CA ASP A 13 -38.06 25.26 18.37
C ASP A 13 -36.87 24.30 18.21
N ASP A 14 -35.69 24.76 18.61
CA ASP A 14 -34.45 23.99 18.50
C ASP A 14 -34.43 22.75 19.40
N LYS A 15 -35.17 22.74 20.51
CA LYS A 15 -35.28 21.59 21.40
C LYS A 15 -36.10 20.49 20.73
N TYR A 16 -37.22 20.87 20.12
CA TYR A 16 -38.03 19.96 19.31
C TYR A 16 -37.23 19.39 18.13
N ALA A 17 -36.57 20.24 17.34
CA ALA A 17 -35.82 19.80 16.16
C ALA A 17 -34.62 18.91 16.53
N CYS A 18 -33.94 19.18 17.65
CA CYS A 18 -32.88 18.32 18.17
C CYS A 18 -33.42 16.94 18.56
N ALA A 19 -34.48 16.89 19.37
CA ALA A 19 -35.08 15.62 19.79
C ALA A 19 -35.61 14.81 18.60
N PHE A 20 -36.12 15.48 17.57
CA PHE A 20 -36.54 14.84 16.32
C PHE A 20 -35.35 14.29 15.53
N THR A 21 -34.23 15.01 15.48
CA THR A 21 -32.99 14.54 14.86
C THR A 21 -32.43 13.32 15.59
N ASP A 22 -32.36 13.37 16.93
CA ASP A 22 -31.85 12.27 17.74
C ASP A 22 -32.69 10.99 17.54
N ARG A 23 -34.01 11.15 17.41
CA ARG A 23 -34.92 10.05 17.07
C ARG A 23 -34.62 9.47 15.69
N ILE A 24 -34.48 10.31 14.66
CA ILE A 24 -34.15 9.86 13.30
C ILE A 24 -32.83 9.10 13.30
N VAL A 25 -31.78 9.65 13.93
CA VAL A 25 -30.46 9.00 13.99
C VAL A 25 -30.54 7.65 14.68
N ALA A 26 -31.25 7.56 15.81
CA ALA A 26 -31.46 6.30 16.52
C ALA A 26 -32.19 5.25 15.66
N GLU A 27 -33.30 5.63 15.04
CA GLU A 27 -34.09 4.74 14.17
C GLU A 27 -33.28 4.33 12.92
N SER A 28 -32.46 5.23 12.37
CA SER A 28 -31.59 4.96 11.22
C SER A 28 -30.49 3.94 11.50
N HIS A 29 -30.23 3.58 12.77
CA HIS A 29 -29.33 2.47 13.10
C HIS A 29 -29.97 1.11 12.93
N ASP A 30 -31.30 1.03 13.00
CA ASP A 30 -32.05 -0.23 12.99
C ASP A 30 -32.83 -0.43 11.67
N THR A 31 -33.21 0.66 10.99
CA THR A 31 -34.03 0.61 9.77
C THR A 31 -33.56 1.61 8.70
N ASP A 32 -33.93 1.35 7.45
CA ASP A 32 -33.70 2.20 6.28
C ASP A 32 -34.85 3.20 6.04
N GLU A 33 -35.85 3.27 6.92
CA GLU A 33 -37.07 4.08 6.74
C GLU A 33 -36.78 5.56 6.48
N TRP A 34 -35.69 6.09 7.05
CA TRP A 34 -35.31 7.49 6.90
C TRP A 34 -34.48 7.78 5.65
N TYR A 35 -33.96 6.75 4.99
CA TYR A 35 -33.16 6.90 3.77
C TYR A 35 -33.99 7.37 2.56
N GLU A 36 -35.31 7.17 2.58
CA GLU A 36 -36.22 7.73 1.56
C GLU A 36 -36.20 9.28 1.52
N TYR A 37 -35.75 9.92 2.60
CA TYR A 37 -35.68 11.39 2.75
C TYR A 37 -34.27 11.95 2.52
N PHE A 38 -33.35 11.17 1.97
CA PHE A 38 -31.94 11.56 1.82
C PHE A 38 -31.75 12.90 1.10
N GLU A 39 -32.41 13.14 -0.05
CA GLU A 39 -32.26 14.40 -0.80
C GLU A 39 -32.83 15.59 -0.02
N ASP A 40 -33.96 15.38 0.65
CA ASP A 40 -34.58 16.40 1.50
C ASP A 40 -33.60 16.83 2.61
N VAL A 41 -32.93 15.87 3.25
CA VAL A 41 -31.93 16.13 4.29
C VAL A 41 -30.64 16.71 3.70
N ALA A 42 -30.17 16.21 2.56
CA ALA A 42 -28.97 16.71 1.88
C ALA A 42 -29.11 18.17 1.46
N SER A 43 -30.31 18.60 1.07
CA SER A 43 -30.60 20.01 0.76
C SER A 43 -30.33 20.98 1.92
N LEU A 44 -30.19 20.46 3.14
CA LEU A 44 -29.95 21.24 4.36
C LEU A 44 -28.48 21.42 4.72
N LEU A 45 -27.54 20.80 3.98
CA LEU A 45 -26.10 20.95 4.21
C LEU A 45 -25.65 22.41 4.09
N ASP A 46 -26.17 23.16 3.11
CA ASP A 46 -25.83 24.57 2.90
C ASP A 46 -26.75 25.56 3.65
N HIS A 47 -27.51 25.10 4.63
CA HIS A 47 -28.46 25.95 5.34
C HIS A 47 -27.74 27.06 6.17
N PRO A 48 -28.24 28.31 6.20
CA PRO A 48 -27.56 29.42 6.90
C PRO A 48 -27.45 29.22 8.42
N LYS A 49 -28.40 28.50 9.02
CA LYS A 49 -28.38 28.15 10.45
C LYS A 49 -27.52 26.91 10.68
N SER A 50 -26.39 27.05 11.37
CA SER A 50 -25.47 25.96 11.67
C SER A 50 -26.10 24.78 12.40
N LEU A 51 -27.07 25.03 13.29
CA LEU A 51 -27.82 23.96 13.96
C LEU A 51 -28.58 23.06 12.99
N VAL A 52 -29.04 23.60 11.85
CA VAL A 52 -29.71 22.80 10.81
C VAL A 52 -28.68 21.96 10.05
N ARG A 53 -27.53 22.57 9.69
CA ARG A 53 -26.41 21.84 9.06
C ARG A 53 -25.96 20.65 9.91
N ASN A 54 -25.81 20.87 11.22
CA ASN A 54 -25.43 19.82 12.17
C ASN A 54 -26.41 18.64 12.13
N ARG A 55 -27.72 18.90 12.08
CA ARG A 55 -28.75 17.86 12.00
C ARG A 55 -28.64 17.08 10.70
N ALA A 56 -28.45 17.78 9.58
CA ALA A 56 -28.26 17.16 8.28
C ALA A 56 -27.03 16.23 8.27
N LEU A 57 -25.88 16.71 8.77
CA LEU A 57 -24.65 15.93 8.88
C LEU A 57 -24.88 14.62 9.66
N TYR A 58 -25.50 14.69 10.84
CA TYR A 58 -25.75 13.49 11.65
C TYR A 58 -26.71 12.51 11.00
N ILE A 59 -27.81 12.99 10.42
CA ILE A 59 -28.81 12.11 9.77
C ILE A 59 -28.20 11.44 8.55
N LEU A 60 -27.46 12.17 7.71
CA LEU A 60 -26.81 11.62 6.52
C LEU A 60 -25.73 10.59 6.91
N ALA A 61 -24.93 10.87 7.94
CA ALA A 61 -23.94 9.91 8.43
C ALA A 61 -24.58 8.62 8.96
N ALA A 62 -25.71 8.72 9.66
CA ALA A 62 -26.45 7.56 10.15
C ALA A 62 -27.06 6.73 9.02
N ASN A 63 -27.53 7.38 7.96
CA ASN A 63 -28.15 6.71 6.82
C ASN A 63 -27.14 6.21 5.76
N ALA A 64 -25.86 6.57 5.87
CA ALA A 64 -24.83 6.12 4.92
C ALA A 64 -24.72 4.58 4.83
N GLN A 65 -25.07 3.85 5.89
CA GLN A 65 -25.07 2.38 5.89
C GLN A 65 -26.12 1.76 4.94
N TRP A 66 -27.20 2.49 4.66
CA TRP A 66 -28.29 2.09 3.78
C TRP A 66 -28.12 2.60 2.35
N ASP A 67 -27.02 3.30 2.05
CA ASP A 67 -26.77 3.92 0.75
C ASP A 67 -26.36 2.91 -0.33
N GLU A 68 -27.26 2.02 -0.74
CA GLU A 68 -27.01 1.02 -1.79
C GLU A 68 -26.95 1.64 -3.18
N GLU A 69 -27.65 2.76 -3.38
CA GLU A 69 -27.69 3.50 -4.65
C GLU A 69 -26.52 4.49 -4.82
N ASN A 70 -25.59 4.53 -3.86
CA ASN A 70 -24.46 5.48 -3.82
C ASN A 70 -24.88 6.95 -3.97
N ARG A 71 -26.03 7.35 -3.40
CA ARG A 71 -26.50 8.75 -3.39
C ARG A 71 -25.56 9.66 -2.61
N PHE A 72 -24.74 9.11 -1.71
CA PHE A 72 -23.72 9.87 -1.00
C PHE A 72 -22.60 10.39 -1.93
N ASP A 73 -22.32 9.74 -3.06
CA ASP A 73 -21.34 10.22 -4.06
C ASP A 73 -21.64 11.66 -4.50
N LEU A 74 -22.92 11.96 -4.70
CA LEU A 74 -23.39 13.24 -5.20
C LEU A 74 -23.21 14.38 -4.20
N ILE A 75 -23.22 14.06 -2.89
CA ILE A 75 -23.19 15.05 -1.80
C ILE A 75 -21.89 15.03 -1.03
N LEU A 76 -20.98 14.07 -1.28
CA LEU A 76 -19.69 13.96 -0.62
C LEU A 76 -18.87 15.26 -0.67
N PRO A 77 -18.75 15.99 -1.81
CA PRO A 77 -18.04 17.27 -1.83
C PRO A 77 -18.68 18.32 -0.91
N ASP A 78 -20.00 18.40 -0.87
CA ASP A 78 -20.72 19.38 -0.03
C ASP A 78 -20.62 19.01 1.45
N TYR A 79 -20.71 17.72 1.76
CA TYR A 79 -20.50 17.20 3.12
C TYR A 79 -19.09 17.54 3.63
N LEU A 80 -18.05 17.29 2.83
CA LEU A 80 -16.66 17.50 3.23
C LEU A 80 -16.30 18.98 3.42
N LYS A 81 -17.00 19.93 2.78
CA LYS A 81 -16.81 21.38 3.04
C LYS A 81 -16.98 21.74 4.51
N HIS A 82 -17.82 20.99 5.25
CA HIS A 82 -18.07 21.25 6.66
C HIS A 82 -16.89 20.87 7.58
N ILE A 83 -15.87 20.15 7.12
CA ILE A 83 -14.60 19.99 7.88
C ILE A 83 -14.03 21.37 8.24
N THR A 84 -14.22 22.34 7.35
CA THR A 84 -13.87 23.74 7.56
C THR A 84 -15.11 24.62 7.59
N ASP A 85 -16.16 24.24 8.32
CA ASP A 85 -17.37 25.08 8.47
C ASP A 85 -17.06 26.46 9.11
N GLU A 86 -17.84 27.50 8.86
CA GLU A 86 -17.69 28.79 9.55
C GLU A 86 -17.87 28.70 11.08
N LYS A 87 -18.69 27.76 11.56
CA LYS A 87 -18.90 27.49 12.98
C LYS A 87 -17.97 26.36 13.42
N PRO A 88 -17.04 26.61 14.36
CA PRO A 88 -16.10 25.58 14.83
C PRO A 88 -16.80 24.34 15.40
N ILE A 89 -17.97 24.50 16.02
CA ILE A 89 -18.74 23.37 16.53
C ILE A 89 -19.25 22.47 15.39
N THR A 90 -19.76 23.07 14.31
CA THR A 90 -20.20 22.32 13.12
C THR A 90 -19.04 21.57 12.48
N ALA A 91 -17.86 22.19 12.41
CA ALA A 91 -16.66 21.51 11.92
C ALA A 91 -16.28 20.27 12.73
N ARG A 92 -16.27 20.40 14.06
CA ARG A 92 -16.02 19.25 14.95
C ARG A 92 -17.05 18.15 14.75
N GLN A 93 -18.31 18.50 14.58
CA GLN A 93 -19.38 17.53 14.39
C GLN A 93 -19.28 16.82 13.05
N CYS A 94 -18.97 17.55 11.97
CA CYS A 94 -18.67 16.98 10.66
C CYS A 94 -17.52 15.97 10.77
N VAL A 95 -16.39 16.38 11.34
CA VAL A 95 -15.20 15.52 11.50
C VAL A 95 -15.56 14.21 12.21
N LYS A 96 -16.28 14.27 13.33
CA LYS A 96 -16.70 13.06 14.05
C LYS A 96 -17.66 12.19 13.26
N ALA A 97 -18.63 12.80 12.57
CA ALA A 97 -19.60 12.08 11.76
C ALA A 97 -18.95 11.36 10.57
N LEU A 98 -17.84 11.88 10.04
CA LEU A 98 -17.08 11.22 8.96
C LEU A 98 -16.49 9.87 9.39
N ALA A 99 -16.22 9.65 10.68
CA ALA A 99 -15.85 8.31 11.16
C ALA A 99 -16.95 7.29 10.86
N GLN A 100 -18.21 7.66 11.14
CA GLN A 100 -19.37 6.80 10.90
C GLN A 100 -19.60 6.58 9.39
N VAL A 101 -19.47 7.63 8.57
CA VAL A 101 -19.58 7.51 7.11
C VAL A 101 -18.55 6.53 6.56
N GLY A 102 -17.27 6.69 6.92
CA GLY A 102 -16.21 5.81 6.44
C GLY A 102 -16.32 4.37 6.96
N LEU A 103 -16.83 4.18 8.18
CA LEU A 103 -17.15 2.85 8.73
C LEU A 103 -18.27 2.15 7.96
N ALA A 104 -19.32 2.89 7.60
CA ALA A 104 -20.50 2.36 6.91
C ALA A 104 -20.25 2.13 5.41
N ARG A 105 -19.40 2.97 4.81
CA ARG A 105 -19.03 2.95 3.38
C ARG A 105 -17.52 3.20 3.24
N PRO A 106 -16.69 2.15 3.37
CA PRO A 106 -15.23 2.26 3.31
C PRO A 106 -14.70 2.96 2.06
N GLN A 107 -15.41 2.87 0.92
CA GLN A 107 -15.03 3.51 -0.35
C GLN A 107 -14.77 5.02 -0.25
N TYR A 108 -15.32 5.72 0.74
CA TYR A 108 -15.14 7.17 0.94
C TYR A 108 -13.92 7.53 1.79
N ILE A 109 -13.30 6.55 2.46
CA ILE A 109 -12.18 6.76 3.38
C ILE A 109 -11.02 7.54 2.73
N PRO A 110 -10.56 7.23 1.49
CA PRO A 110 -9.48 7.97 0.86
C PRO A 110 -9.79 9.46 0.69
N GLN A 111 -10.99 9.79 0.19
CA GLN A 111 -11.43 11.18 0.03
C GLN A 111 -11.57 11.87 1.39
N ILE A 112 -12.10 11.18 2.41
CA ILE A 112 -12.22 11.70 3.77
C ILE A 112 -10.84 12.03 4.34
N LEU A 113 -9.88 11.11 4.30
CA LEU A 113 -8.54 11.35 4.83
C LEU A 113 -7.80 12.44 4.06
N SER A 114 -7.93 12.47 2.74
CA SER A 114 -7.36 13.54 1.92
C SER A 114 -7.92 14.90 2.31
N ALA A 115 -9.24 14.99 2.50
CA ALA A 115 -9.91 16.22 2.93
C ALA A 115 -9.48 16.65 4.34
N LEU A 116 -9.37 15.71 5.29
CA LEU A 116 -8.87 16.01 6.64
C LEU A 116 -7.44 16.55 6.60
N ARG A 117 -6.52 15.89 5.90
CA ARG A 117 -5.11 16.29 5.83
C ARG A 117 -4.88 17.63 5.13
N SER A 118 -5.74 17.99 4.18
CA SER A 118 -5.66 19.23 3.41
C SER A 118 -6.44 20.39 4.03
N ALA A 119 -7.19 20.16 5.12
CA ALA A 119 -8.04 21.17 5.72
C ALA A 119 -7.25 22.35 6.31
N ASP A 120 -7.55 23.57 5.86
CA ASP A 120 -6.99 24.78 6.46
C ASP A 120 -7.80 25.22 7.69
N LEU A 121 -7.22 25.01 8.87
CA LEU A 121 -7.79 25.37 10.17
C LEU A 121 -7.35 26.76 10.67
N SER A 122 -6.56 27.50 9.88
CA SER A 122 -5.96 28.79 10.28
C SER A 122 -6.98 29.84 10.74
N LYS A 123 -8.22 29.75 10.24
CA LYS A 123 -9.33 30.64 10.63
C LYS A 123 -9.84 30.43 12.05
N TYR A 124 -9.55 29.29 12.69
CA TYR A 124 -10.04 29.00 14.03
C TYR A 124 -9.07 29.51 15.10
N LYS A 125 -9.64 30.06 16.17
CA LYS A 125 -8.88 30.52 17.34
C LYS A 125 -8.21 29.36 18.08
N ASP A 126 -7.14 29.66 18.80
CA ASP A 126 -6.35 28.70 19.58
C ASP A 126 -7.15 27.91 20.63
N SER A 127 -8.35 28.37 21.01
CA SER A 127 -9.25 27.61 21.91
C SER A 127 -10.02 26.48 21.21
N MET A 128 -10.32 26.63 19.91
CA MET A 128 -11.14 25.67 19.15
C MET A 128 -10.29 24.82 18.21
N ARG A 129 -9.23 25.38 17.62
CA ARG A 129 -8.36 24.69 16.68
C ARG A 129 -7.79 23.37 17.23
N PRO A 130 -7.22 23.31 18.45
CA PRO A 130 -6.70 22.06 18.99
C PRO A 130 -7.77 21.00 19.25
N LEU A 131 -9.03 21.41 19.46
CA LEU A 131 -10.13 20.47 19.64
C LEU A 131 -10.53 19.84 18.30
N ILE A 132 -10.51 20.62 17.22
CA ILE A 132 -10.75 20.12 15.87
C ILE A 132 -9.60 19.18 15.46
N GLU A 133 -8.35 19.60 15.64
CA GLU A 133 -7.17 18.77 15.33
C GLU A 133 -7.22 17.42 16.07
N ARG A 134 -7.57 17.42 17.37
CA ARG A 134 -7.76 16.18 18.13
C ARG A 134 -8.89 15.31 17.58
N ASP A 135 -10.04 15.92 17.27
CA ASP A 135 -11.18 15.18 16.70
C ASP A 135 -10.81 14.59 15.32
N MET A 136 -9.96 15.27 14.53
CA MET A 136 -9.43 14.78 13.26
C MET A 136 -8.48 13.61 13.47
N GLU A 137 -7.50 13.73 14.37
CA GLU A 137 -6.58 12.63 14.71
C GLU A 137 -7.33 11.38 15.19
N GLU A 138 -8.37 11.55 16.02
CA GLU A 138 -9.21 10.45 16.49
C GLU A 138 -10.00 9.82 15.34
N THR A 139 -10.58 10.63 14.46
CA THR A 139 -11.32 10.17 13.28
C THR A 139 -10.40 9.42 12.32
N GLU A 140 -9.23 9.99 11.99
CA GLU A 140 -8.23 9.33 11.16
C GLU A 140 -7.82 7.99 11.76
N LYS A 141 -7.57 7.96 13.07
CA LYS A 141 -7.22 6.74 13.79
C LYS A 141 -8.34 5.70 13.76
N ILE A 142 -9.61 6.10 13.93
CA ILE A 142 -10.75 5.19 13.81
C ILE A 142 -10.75 4.57 12.43
N LEU A 143 -10.79 5.41 11.39
CA LEU A 143 -10.84 4.95 10.00
C LEU A 143 -9.65 4.04 9.70
N MET A 144 -8.42 4.44 10.04
CA MET A 144 -7.20 3.64 9.87
C MET A 144 -7.17 2.29 10.61
N ASN A 145 -7.96 2.13 11.68
CA ASN A 145 -8.01 0.88 12.45
C ASN A 145 -9.23 0.01 12.10
N SER A 146 -10.29 0.59 11.55
CA SER A 146 -11.61 -0.04 11.47
C SER A 146 -11.97 -0.62 10.10
N GLY A 147 -11.03 -1.33 9.46
CA GLY A 147 -11.25 -1.87 8.10
C GLY A 147 -10.40 -1.23 7.03
N PHE A 148 -9.27 -0.62 7.42
CA PHE A 148 -8.22 -0.16 6.51
C PHE A 148 -7.41 -1.28 5.85
N THR A 149 -8.04 -2.44 5.67
CA THR A 149 -7.51 -3.57 4.89
C THR A 149 -8.03 -3.53 3.44
N GLU A 150 -9.02 -2.71 3.10
CA GLU A 150 -9.62 -2.73 1.75
C GLU A 150 -9.46 -1.47 0.88
N LEU A 151 -8.80 -0.38 1.34
CA LEU A 151 -8.51 0.79 0.47
C LEU A 151 -7.10 1.38 0.55
N ILE A 152 -6.16 0.72 1.21
CA ILE A 152 -4.75 0.88 0.82
C ILE A 152 -4.54 -0.15 -0.28
N SER A 153 -4.22 0.30 -1.50
CA SER A 153 -3.81 -0.66 -2.53
C SER A 153 -2.67 -1.51 -1.96
N LEU A 154 -2.63 -2.81 -2.27
CA LEU A 154 -1.54 -3.66 -1.80
C LEU A 154 -0.17 -3.04 -2.12
N ASN A 155 -0.09 -2.31 -3.24
CA ASN A 155 1.07 -1.56 -3.69
C ASN A 155 1.45 -0.39 -2.78
N ASP A 156 0.50 0.33 -2.18
CA ASP A 156 0.80 1.36 -1.17
C ASP A 156 1.35 0.76 0.13
N ILE A 157 0.87 -0.44 0.53
CA ILE A 157 1.47 -1.17 1.64
C ILE A 157 2.92 -1.54 1.29
N PHE A 158 3.13 -2.11 0.10
CA PHE A 158 4.45 -2.50 -0.38
C PHE A 158 5.41 -1.32 -0.49
N TYR A 159 4.96 -0.19 -1.02
CA TYR A 159 5.74 1.04 -1.09
C TYR A 159 6.21 1.50 0.30
N LYS A 160 5.33 1.50 1.30
CA LYS A 160 5.72 1.80 2.69
C LYS A 160 6.76 0.81 3.22
N MET A 161 6.65 -0.46 2.84
CA MET A 161 7.59 -1.49 3.28
C MET A 161 8.98 -1.33 2.68
N ILE A 162 9.16 -0.65 1.54
CA ILE A 162 10.49 -0.34 0.96
C ILE A 162 11.40 0.35 2.01
N PHE A 163 10.84 1.29 2.77
CA PHE A 163 11.56 2.06 3.79
C PHE A 163 11.92 1.22 5.01
N LYS A 164 11.06 0.28 5.38
CA LYS A 164 11.21 -0.61 6.56
C LYS A 164 12.13 -1.80 6.27
N ARG A 165 12.08 -2.33 5.05
CA ARG A 165 12.74 -3.55 4.62
C ARG A 165 14.26 -3.46 4.80
N LYS A 166 14.86 -4.56 5.24
CA LYS A 166 16.31 -4.79 5.16
C LYS A 166 16.59 -6.28 5.09
N SER A 167 17.76 -6.64 4.57
CA SER A 167 18.22 -8.03 4.56
C SER A 167 18.72 -8.46 5.95
N PHE A 168 18.11 -9.49 6.52
CA PHE A 168 18.54 -10.11 7.78
C PHE A 168 19.59 -11.18 7.51
N HIS A 169 20.84 -10.77 7.25
CA HIS A 169 21.93 -11.70 6.91
C HIS A 169 22.20 -12.77 7.97
N ILE A 170 21.86 -12.50 9.24
CA ILE A 170 21.84 -13.46 10.34
C ILE A 170 20.66 -13.10 11.25
N PHE A 171 19.80 -14.06 11.54
CA PHE A 171 18.67 -13.90 12.45
C PHE A 171 19.11 -14.14 13.90
N ARG A 172 19.79 -13.15 14.48
CA ARG A 172 20.23 -13.19 15.88
C ARG A 172 19.51 -12.13 16.71
N ASN A 173 19.08 -12.50 17.92
CA ASN A 173 18.43 -11.59 18.88
C ASN A 173 17.17 -10.90 18.30
N VAL A 174 16.37 -11.63 17.52
CA VAL A 174 15.16 -11.11 16.85
C VAL A 174 13.86 -11.39 17.60
N GLY A 175 13.95 -11.93 18.82
CA GLY A 175 12.80 -12.30 19.63
C GLY A 175 12.64 -13.81 19.79
N LYS A 176 11.55 -14.19 20.47
CA LYS A 176 11.16 -15.59 20.73
C LYS A 176 9.90 -16.01 19.98
N GLU A 177 9.23 -15.08 19.30
CA GLU A 177 8.10 -15.41 18.46
C GLU A 177 8.53 -16.30 17.29
N SER A 178 7.57 -17.05 16.79
CA SER A 178 7.68 -18.05 15.73
C SER A 178 6.55 -17.79 14.75
N ILE A 179 6.76 -18.13 13.48
CA ILE A 179 5.75 -17.98 12.44
C ILE A 179 4.67 -19.05 12.67
N SER A 180 3.42 -18.60 12.87
CA SER A 180 2.31 -19.51 13.14
C SER A 180 1.91 -20.33 11.92
N ILE A 181 1.13 -21.40 12.11
CA ILE A 181 0.59 -22.20 11.01
C ILE A 181 -0.33 -21.35 10.11
N ASP A 182 -1.15 -20.49 10.72
CA ASP A 182 -2.03 -19.59 9.99
C ASP A 182 -1.22 -18.60 9.14
N GLU A 183 -0.14 -18.03 9.69
CA GLU A 183 0.75 -17.14 8.94
C GLU A 183 1.44 -17.85 7.77
N LEU A 184 1.80 -19.15 7.91
CA LEU A 184 2.32 -19.94 6.80
C LEU A 184 1.26 -20.14 5.70
N GLY A 185 0.00 -20.33 6.07
CA GLY A 185 -1.13 -20.38 5.15
C GLY A 185 -1.35 -19.04 4.44
N ASP A 186 -1.32 -17.94 5.19
CA ASP A 186 -1.48 -16.58 4.66
C ASP A 186 -0.38 -16.23 3.64
N ILE A 187 0.86 -16.70 3.87
CA ILE A 187 1.97 -16.50 2.91
C ILE A 187 1.68 -17.22 1.59
N GLN A 188 1.15 -18.45 1.64
CA GLN A 188 0.80 -19.20 0.44
C GLN A 188 -0.34 -18.53 -0.34
N ASN A 189 -1.39 -18.11 0.37
CA ASN A 189 -2.53 -17.43 -0.24
C ASN A 189 -2.10 -16.10 -0.87
N ALA A 190 -1.36 -15.26 -0.15
CA ALA A 190 -0.87 -13.98 -0.67
C ALA A 190 -0.02 -14.15 -1.93
N TYR A 191 0.87 -15.16 -1.97
CA TYR A 191 1.69 -15.41 -3.16
C TYR A 191 0.85 -15.69 -4.41
N SER A 192 -0.28 -16.39 -4.26
CA SER A 192 -1.18 -16.71 -5.38
C SER A 192 -1.96 -15.51 -5.92
N GLU A 193 -2.08 -14.45 -5.12
CA GLU A 193 -2.79 -13.21 -5.47
C GLU A 193 -1.87 -12.12 -6.03
N PHE A 194 -0.55 -12.27 -5.90
CA PHE A 194 0.41 -11.31 -6.45
C PHE A 194 0.33 -11.25 -7.97
N THR A 195 0.50 -10.04 -8.50
CA THR A 195 0.49 -9.82 -9.95
C THR A 195 1.87 -10.20 -10.49
N PRO A 196 1.99 -11.19 -11.38
CA PRO A 196 3.26 -11.55 -11.99
C PRO A 196 3.70 -10.50 -13.01
N LEU A 197 5.01 -10.41 -13.24
CA LEU A 197 5.56 -9.59 -14.32
C LEU A 197 5.18 -10.15 -15.70
N ASN A 198 5.13 -11.48 -15.81
CA ASN A 198 4.60 -12.21 -16.96
C ASN A 198 3.62 -13.30 -16.47
N PRO A 199 2.30 -13.15 -16.69
CA PRO A 199 1.29 -14.11 -16.25
C PRO A 199 1.30 -15.44 -17.01
N GLU A 200 2.01 -15.53 -18.14
CA GLU A 200 2.11 -16.78 -18.92
C GLU A 200 3.16 -17.76 -18.36
N ILE A 201 3.95 -17.33 -17.38
CA ILE A 201 4.99 -18.15 -16.74
C ILE A 201 4.43 -18.67 -15.41
N LYS A 202 4.26 -20.00 -15.31
CA LYS A 202 3.80 -20.60 -14.05
C LYS A 202 4.87 -20.46 -12.97
N THR A 203 4.45 -20.14 -11.75
CA THR A 203 5.31 -20.10 -10.57
C THR A 203 4.62 -20.77 -9.38
N ALA A 204 5.42 -21.17 -8.40
CA ALA A 204 4.93 -21.75 -7.16
C ALA A 204 5.93 -21.51 -6.02
N ILE A 205 5.46 -21.61 -4.78
CA ILE A 205 6.33 -21.62 -3.61
C ILE A 205 6.13 -22.87 -2.75
N ARG A 206 7.19 -23.26 -2.05
CA ARG A 206 7.14 -24.28 -0.98
C ARG A 206 7.81 -23.73 0.26
N ILE A 207 7.17 -23.86 1.41
CA ILE A 207 7.75 -23.42 2.68
C ILE A 207 8.24 -24.65 3.45
N VAL A 208 9.53 -24.67 3.77
CA VAL A 208 10.18 -25.78 4.48
C VAL A 208 10.97 -25.26 5.67
N PRO A 209 11.13 -26.02 6.77
CA PRO A 209 12.04 -25.64 7.86
C PRO A 209 13.46 -25.35 7.34
N GLU A 210 14.13 -24.29 7.83
CA GLU A 210 15.48 -23.90 7.35
C GLU A 210 16.47 -25.08 7.41
N LYS A 211 16.31 -25.95 8.42
CA LYS A 211 17.13 -27.15 8.61
C LYS A 211 17.10 -28.15 7.45
N GLN A 212 16.06 -28.15 6.62
CA GLN A 212 15.92 -29.03 5.44
C GLN A 212 16.62 -28.47 4.19
N THR A 213 17.22 -27.29 4.29
CA THR A 213 18.01 -26.68 3.20
C THR A 213 19.47 -26.54 3.61
N ASN A 214 20.31 -26.09 2.66
CA ASN A 214 21.67 -25.67 2.97
C ASN A 214 21.75 -24.25 3.60
N CYS A 215 20.64 -23.54 3.77
CA CYS A 215 20.63 -22.26 4.47
C CYS A 215 20.89 -22.46 5.96
N LYS A 216 21.78 -21.64 6.52
CA LYS A 216 22.19 -21.68 7.94
C LYS A 216 22.34 -20.24 8.45
N ARG A 217 21.24 -19.49 8.44
CA ARG A 217 21.23 -18.06 8.81
C ARG A 217 20.47 -17.81 10.11
N GLY A 218 19.92 -18.85 10.72
CA GLY A 218 19.14 -18.77 11.95
C GLY A 218 17.66 -18.47 11.66
N GLY A 219 17.24 -18.60 10.40
CA GLY A 219 15.84 -18.54 10.01
C GLY A 219 15.06 -19.73 10.59
N GLU A 220 13.75 -19.59 10.60
CA GLU A 220 12.83 -20.64 11.01
C GLU A 220 12.46 -21.52 9.81
N TYR A 221 12.10 -20.86 8.71
CA TYR A 221 11.73 -21.50 7.47
C TYR A 221 12.53 -20.91 6.30
N CYS A 222 12.57 -21.67 5.22
CA CYS A 222 12.92 -21.19 3.90
C CYS A 222 11.69 -21.24 3.00
N ILE A 223 11.44 -20.16 2.27
CA ILE A 223 10.47 -20.15 1.17
C ILE A 223 11.25 -20.44 -0.11
N LEU A 224 10.98 -21.58 -0.73
CA LEU A 224 11.55 -22.02 -1.99
C LEU A 224 10.68 -21.49 -3.13
N LEU A 225 11.28 -20.79 -4.09
CA LEU A 225 10.59 -20.26 -5.27
C LEU A 225 10.89 -21.14 -6.48
N TYR A 226 9.82 -21.54 -7.17
CA TYR A 226 9.85 -22.37 -8.36
C TYR A 226 9.24 -21.62 -9.55
N SER A 227 9.75 -21.91 -10.74
CA SER A 227 9.25 -21.31 -11.98
C SER A 227 9.30 -22.30 -13.12
N GLU A 228 8.33 -22.22 -14.00
CA GLU A 228 8.43 -22.75 -15.35
C GLU A 228 9.59 -22.03 -16.07
N LYS A 229 10.37 -22.80 -16.84
CA LYS A 229 11.52 -22.28 -17.56
C LYS A 229 11.10 -21.73 -18.93
N LYS A 230 10.82 -20.43 -18.96
CA LYS A 230 10.51 -19.64 -20.16
C LYS A 230 11.41 -18.42 -20.26
N ASP A 231 11.41 -17.73 -21.40
CA ASP A 231 12.08 -16.45 -21.46
C ASP A 231 11.52 -15.48 -20.40
N GLY A 232 12.40 -14.75 -19.73
CA GLY A 232 12.05 -13.84 -18.63
C GLY A 232 11.65 -14.48 -17.30
N TYR A 233 11.74 -15.81 -17.12
CA TYR A 233 11.32 -16.46 -15.87
C TYR A 233 12.06 -15.95 -14.61
N LEU A 234 13.34 -15.57 -14.73
CA LEU A 234 14.11 -15.02 -13.62
C LEU A 234 13.65 -13.60 -13.25
N GLN A 235 13.32 -12.76 -14.23
CA GLN A 235 12.76 -11.44 -13.99
C GLN A 235 11.41 -11.56 -13.28
N ASN A 236 10.58 -12.52 -13.73
CA ASN A 236 9.28 -12.80 -13.13
C ASN A 236 9.41 -13.23 -11.66
N ILE A 237 10.36 -14.12 -11.35
CA ILE A 237 10.67 -14.52 -9.97
C ILE A 237 11.23 -13.36 -9.14
N GLY A 238 12.06 -12.49 -9.72
CA GLY A 238 12.51 -11.27 -9.03
C GLY A 238 11.35 -10.36 -8.65
N TYR A 239 10.42 -10.15 -9.58
CA TYR A 239 9.24 -9.28 -9.39
C TYR A 239 8.27 -9.84 -8.35
N LEU A 240 7.88 -11.12 -8.47
CA LEU A 240 7.01 -11.80 -7.50
C LEU A 240 7.68 -11.96 -6.13
N GLY A 241 8.98 -12.27 -6.13
CA GLY A 241 9.74 -12.43 -4.89
C GLY A 241 9.90 -11.11 -4.12
N GLU A 242 10.00 -9.97 -4.79
CA GLU A 242 10.05 -8.69 -4.07
C GLU A 242 8.68 -8.28 -3.52
N GLN A 243 7.57 -8.57 -4.22
CA GLN A 243 6.22 -8.48 -3.64
C GLN A 243 6.11 -9.34 -2.37
N LEU A 244 6.62 -10.58 -2.42
CA LEU A 244 6.68 -11.46 -1.26
C LEU A 244 7.57 -10.90 -0.13
N ASP A 245 8.75 -10.36 -0.43
CA ASP A 245 9.65 -9.72 0.55
C ASP A 245 8.91 -8.59 1.29
N LEU A 246 8.28 -7.69 0.54
CA LEU A 246 7.53 -6.56 1.09
C LEU A 246 6.29 -7.01 1.88
N TYR A 247 5.55 -8.00 1.39
CA TYR A 247 4.46 -8.62 2.13
C TYR A 247 4.93 -9.18 3.48
N LEU A 248 5.98 -10.00 3.50
CA LEU A 248 6.52 -10.57 4.73
C LEU A 248 6.93 -9.49 5.74
N VAL A 249 7.55 -8.41 5.28
CA VAL A 249 7.94 -7.27 6.13
C VAL A 249 6.71 -6.58 6.73
N SER A 250 5.61 -6.46 5.98
CA SER A 250 4.33 -5.93 6.49
C SER A 250 3.73 -6.80 7.61
N ARG A 251 4.05 -8.09 7.61
CA ARG A 251 3.64 -9.08 8.63
C ARG A 251 4.65 -9.23 9.77
N ASN A 252 5.64 -8.33 9.86
CA ASN A 252 6.75 -8.41 10.80
C ASN A 252 7.57 -9.71 10.68
N ILE A 253 7.66 -10.27 9.47
CA ILE A 253 8.55 -11.39 9.16
C ILE A 253 9.79 -10.85 8.47
N GLY A 254 10.95 -11.08 9.09
CA GLY A 254 12.23 -10.64 8.57
C GLY A 254 12.70 -11.59 7.46
N THR A 255 13.33 -11.02 6.45
CA THR A 255 13.64 -11.73 5.20
C THR A 255 15.12 -11.66 4.86
N LEU A 256 15.58 -12.70 4.18
CA LEU A 256 16.87 -12.73 3.51
C LEU A 256 16.75 -13.50 2.21
N TRP A 257 16.85 -12.81 1.08
CA TRP A 257 17.15 -13.44 -0.22
C TRP A 257 18.44 -14.27 -0.09
N PHE A 258 18.33 -15.57 -0.31
CA PHE A 258 19.43 -16.52 -0.13
C PHE A 258 19.80 -17.18 -1.46
N GLY A 259 20.86 -16.65 -2.07
CA GLY A 259 21.48 -17.24 -3.25
C GLY A 259 22.29 -18.50 -2.94
N ILE A 260 22.48 -19.34 -3.97
CA ILE A 260 23.19 -20.63 -3.94
C ILE A 260 22.51 -21.60 -2.94
N GLY A 261 21.21 -21.38 -2.73
CA GLY A 261 20.34 -22.29 -2.02
C GLY A 261 20.31 -23.66 -2.68
N LYS A 262 20.20 -24.70 -1.86
CA LYS A 262 19.98 -26.07 -2.27
C LYS A 262 18.87 -26.66 -1.40
N THR A 263 18.03 -27.44 -2.04
CA THR A 263 16.93 -28.18 -1.43
C THR A 263 16.92 -29.59 -1.98
N GLU A 264 16.48 -30.55 -1.17
CA GLU A 264 16.22 -31.94 -1.58
C GLU A 264 14.75 -32.15 -1.95
N GLU A 265 13.94 -31.09 -1.84
CA GLU A 265 12.54 -31.07 -2.22
C GLU A 265 12.36 -31.31 -3.72
N GLU A 266 11.55 -32.33 -4.05
CA GLU A 266 11.23 -32.65 -5.45
C GLU A 266 10.62 -31.43 -6.15
N PRO A 267 11.09 -31.09 -7.36
CA PRO A 267 10.49 -30.04 -8.17
C PRO A 267 9.00 -30.31 -8.44
N PHE A 268 8.27 -29.25 -8.78
CA PHE A 268 6.95 -29.45 -9.37
C PHE A 268 7.13 -29.96 -10.81
N GLU A 269 6.18 -30.73 -11.33
CA GLU A 269 6.30 -31.47 -12.61
C GLU A 269 6.85 -30.61 -13.77
N ASP A 270 6.39 -29.35 -13.89
CA ASP A 270 6.80 -28.41 -14.95
C ASP A 270 7.66 -27.23 -14.46
N MET A 271 8.15 -27.22 -13.21
CA MET A 271 8.83 -26.06 -12.63
C MET A 271 10.10 -26.41 -11.87
N GLU A 272 11.17 -25.65 -12.13
CA GLU A 272 12.47 -25.82 -11.49
C GLU A 272 12.63 -24.91 -10.27
N PHE A 273 13.41 -25.34 -9.28
CA PHE A 273 13.82 -24.47 -8.16
C PHE A 273 14.72 -23.33 -8.67
N VAL A 274 14.40 -22.09 -8.28
CA VAL A 274 15.11 -20.89 -8.74
C VAL A 274 15.95 -20.27 -7.63
N ILE A 275 15.32 -19.94 -6.50
CA ILE A 275 15.94 -19.23 -5.38
C ILE A 275 15.12 -19.46 -4.11
N MET A 276 15.64 -19.09 -2.93
CA MET A 276 14.88 -19.14 -1.70
C MET A 276 15.07 -17.90 -0.82
N PHE A 277 14.12 -17.67 0.07
CA PHE A 277 14.28 -16.78 1.22
C PHE A 277 14.62 -17.60 2.47
N SER A 278 15.38 -17.05 3.39
CA SER A 278 15.36 -17.44 4.80
C SER A 278 14.50 -16.43 5.56
N ILE A 279 13.56 -16.92 6.36
CA ILE A 279 12.57 -16.08 7.05
C ILE A 279 12.47 -16.38 8.54
N ARG A 280 12.11 -15.37 9.32
CA ARG A 280 11.82 -15.52 10.75
C ARG A 280 10.92 -14.42 11.27
N LYS A 281 10.02 -14.74 12.20
CA LYS A 281 9.21 -13.75 12.92
C LYS A 281 10.09 -12.79 13.71
N ILE A 282 9.79 -11.49 13.65
CA ILE A 282 10.54 -10.44 14.33
C ILE A 282 9.65 -9.83 15.41
N SER A 283 10.02 -10.03 16.68
CA SER A 283 9.25 -9.51 17.84
C SER A 283 9.45 -8.03 18.12
N ASP A 284 10.52 -7.43 17.59
CA ASP A 284 10.93 -6.06 17.90
C ASP A 284 11.09 -5.27 16.60
N ASP A 285 10.17 -4.34 16.36
CA ASP A 285 10.15 -3.55 15.14
C ASP A 285 11.41 -2.68 14.98
N SER A 286 12.11 -2.35 16.08
CA SER A 286 13.38 -1.63 16.04
C SER A 286 14.52 -2.40 15.36
N LYS A 287 14.32 -3.71 15.13
CA LYS A 287 15.23 -4.53 14.32
C LYS A 287 15.12 -4.22 12.86
N TYR A 288 14.04 -3.64 12.35
CA TYR A 288 13.97 -3.20 10.96
C TYR A 288 14.83 -1.96 10.71
N ARG A 289 14.85 -1.52 9.46
CA ARG A 289 15.57 -0.31 9.05
C ARG A 289 14.86 0.91 9.64
N LYS A 290 15.61 1.76 10.34
CA LYS A 290 15.09 3.03 10.88
C LYS A 290 15.17 4.18 9.87
N ASP A 291 16.20 4.15 9.04
CA ASP A 291 16.48 5.19 8.05
C ASP A 291 17.11 4.52 6.83
N MET A 292 16.39 4.55 5.71
CA MET A 292 16.82 3.93 4.47
C MET A 292 18.03 4.62 3.86
N PHE A 293 18.13 5.95 3.98
CA PHE A 293 19.14 6.75 3.32
C PHE A 293 20.55 6.55 3.89
N LYS A 294 20.66 5.92 5.08
CA LYS A 294 21.93 5.44 5.63
C LYS A 294 22.43 4.13 5.02
N SER A 295 21.64 3.48 4.17
CA SER A 295 22.04 2.24 3.50
C SER A 295 23.05 2.53 2.39
N LYS A 296 24.08 1.68 2.26
CA LYS A 296 25.05 1.77 1.17
C LYS A 296 24.39 1.43 -0.18
N ARG A 297 24.19 2.46 -1.00
CA ARG A 297 23.71 2.37 -2.38
C ARG A 297 24.50 3.31 -3.29
N LYS A 298 24.47 3.03 -4.58
CA LYS A 298 24.87 3.95 -5.64
C LYS A 298 24.04 5.24 -5.53
N ASN A 299 24.64 6.35 -5.92
CA ASN A 299 23.90 7.61 -6.05
C ASN A 299 22.99 7.58 -7.29
N ALA A 300 22.05 8.51 -7.37
CA ALA A 300 21.08 8.56 -8.46
C ALA A 300 21.78 8.64 -9.84
N GLU A 301 22.83 9.45 -9.95
CA GLU A 301 23.57 9.70 -11.18
C GLU A 301 24.35 8.48 -11.68
N GLU A 302 24.59 7.49 -10.82
CA GLU A 302 25.26 6.23 -11.20
C GLU A 302 24.30 5.18 -11.77
N ILE A 303 23.00 5.38 -11.60
CA ILE A 303 21.96 4.43 -12.02
C ILE A 303 20.89 5.06 -12.93
N TRP A 304 20.93 6.38 -13.13
CA TRP A 304 19.93 7.14 -13.86
C TRP A 304 20.59 8.20 -14.73
N GLU A 305 20.39 8.10 -16.04
CA GLU A 305 20.79 9.08 -17.04
C GLU A 305 19.55 9.87 -17.50
N GLY A 306 19.66 11.19 -17.60
CA GLY A 306 18.55 12.06 -18.02
C GLY A 306 17.79 12.71 -16.87
N GLU A 307 16.58 13.19 -17.13
CA GLU A 307 15.75 13.89 -16.14
C GLU A 307 15.35 12.94 -15.00
N GLN A 308 15.58 13.36 -13.75
CA GLN A 308 15.20 12.58 -12.57
C GLN A 308 13.74 12.84 -12.19
N ILE A 309 13.08 11.84 -11.63
CA ILE A 309 11.68 11.92 -11.19
C ILE A 309 11.67 11.90 -9.66
N SER A 310 11.28 13.02 -9.05
CA SER A 310 11.18 13.15 -7.59
C SER A 310 10.21 12.12 -7.02
N GLY A 311 10.61 11.44 -5.93
CA GLY A 311 9.83 10.37 -5.31
C GLY A 311 9.99 9.01 -5.98
N VAL A 312 10.69 8.93 -7.12
CA VAL A 312 10.98 7.69 -7.85
C VAL A 312 12.48 7.46 -7.87
N THR A 313 13.25 8.33 -8.54
CA THR A 313 14.70 8.12 -8.73
C THR A 313 15.47 8.01 -7.41
N ASP A 314 15.08 8.79 -6.40
CA ASP A 314 15.69 8.79 -5.08
C ASP A 314 15.38 7.54 -4.24
N ILE A 315 14.27 6.86 -4.53
CA ILE A 315 13.75 5.69 -3.79
C ILE A 315 14.15 4.37 -4.45
N ILE A 316 13.95 4.22 -5.76
CA ILE A 316 14.16 2.94 -6.48
C ILE A 316 15.59 2.41 -6.33
N ARG A 317 16.58 3.29 -6.16
CA ARG A 317 17.99 2.93 -5.98
C ARG A 317 18.24 2.04 -4.76
N PHE A 318 17.29 1.96 -3.84
CA PHE A 318 17.39 1.15 -2.62
C PHE A 318 16.96 -0.31 -2.80
N ALA A 319 16.48 -0.71 -3.98
CA ALA A 319 16.17 -2.09 -4.33
C ALA A 319 17.30 -3.06 -3.88
N PRO A 320 16.96 -4.25 -3.33
CA PRO A 320 17.96 -5.28 -3.09
C PRO A 320 18.62 -5.74 -4.40
N SER A 321 19.82 -6.28 -4.27
CA SER A 321 20.46 -7.05 -5.34
C SER A 321 21.45 -8.04 -4.75
N ALA A 322 21.75 -9.10 -5.49
CA ALA A 322 22.77 -10.05 -5.14
C ALA A 322 24.11 -9.34 -4.89
N CYS A 323 24.70 -9.59 -3.71
CA CYS A 323 25.94 -8.94 -3.27
C CYS A 323 25.91 -7.40 -3.31
N ASN A 324 24.72 -6.77 -3.30
CA ASN A 324 24.54 -5.32 -3.47
C ASN A 324 25.22 -4.80 -4.77
N SER A 325 25.23 -5.62 -5.83
CA SER A 325 25.87 -5.32 -7.11
C SER A 325 25.22 -4.13 -7.84
N GLN A 326 23.90 -3.95 -7.62
CA GLN A 326 23.04 -2.91 -8.19
C GLN A 326 23.17 -2.88 -9.73
N PRO A 327 22.80 -3.97 -10.43
CA PRO A 327 23.14 -4.19 -11.82
C PRO A 327 22.10 -3.57 -12.78
N TRP A 328 21.75 -2.31 -12.54
CA TRP A 328 20.74 -1.60 -13.34
C TRP A 328 21.22 -0.22 -13.76
N LEU A 329 20.67 0.25 -14.87
CA LEU A 329 20.79 1.61 -15.39
C LEU A 329 19.44 1.99 -16.02
N VAL A 330 18.95 3.18 -15.71
CA VAL A 330 17.77 3.78 -16.34
C VAL A 330 18.23 4.93 -17.22
N LYS A 331 17.71 5.02 -18.44
CA LYS A 331 17.84 6.19 -19.29
C LYS A 331 16.49 6.84 -19.47
N ASN A 332 16.42 8.16 -19.26
CA ASN A 332 15.23 8.97 -19.48
C ASN A 332 15.49 9.97 -20.61
N ASP A 333 14.96 9.68 -21.80
CA ASP A 333 15.04 10.51 -23.00
C ASP A 333 13.66 10.89 -23.55
N GLY A 334 12.64 10.90 -22.69
CA GLY A 334 11.23 11.05 -23.03
C GLY A 334 10.43 9.76 -22.83
N GLU A 335 11.11 8.62 -22.79
CA GLU A 335 10.63 7.34 -22.28
C GLU A 335 11.65 6.80 -21.26
N LEU A 336 11.24 5.94 -20.32
CA LEU A 336 12.19 5.33 -19.39
C LEU A 336 12.63 3.97 -19.92
N LEU A 337 13.92 3.84 -20.21
CA LEU A 337 14.55 2.60 -20.66
C LEU A 337 15.33 1.98 -19.50
N VAL A 338 14.88 0.83 -19.03
CA VAL A 338 15.45 0.10 -17.89
C VAL A 338 16.33 -1.03 -18.41
N TYR A 339 17.62 -0.95 -18.08
CA TYR A 339 18.63 -1.92 -18.52
C TYR A 339 19.17 -2.71 -17.35
N ARG A 340 19.40 -4.01 -17.57
CA ARG A 340 20.37 -4.75 -16.78
C ARG A 340 21.77 -4.33 -17.23
N TYR A 341 22.57 -3.85 -16.27
CA TYR A 341 23.88 -3.28 -16.51
C TYR A 341 25.00 -4.08 -15.81
N LYS A 342 25.95 -4.55 -16.60
CA LYS A 342 27.14 -5.28 -16.17
C LYS A 342 28.38 -4.43 -16.42
N LYS A 343 28.79 -3.66 -15.40
CA LYS A 343 30.00 -2.83 -15.47
C LYS A 343 31.25 -3.66 -15.85
N PRO A 344 31.96 -3.32 -16.95
CA PRO A 344 33.17 -4.01 -17.36
C PRO A 344 34.25 -3.98 -16.28
N GLY A 345 35.04 -5.05 -16.20
CA GLY A 345 36.21 -5.15 -15.31
C GLY A 345 35.91 -5.33 -13.81
N LYS A 346 34.64 -5.23 -13.37
CA LYS A 346 34.28 -5.45 -11.96
C LYS A 346 34.19 -6.94 -11.65
N ARG A 347 35.22 -7.50 -10.99
CA ARG A 347 35.21 -8.89 -10.48
C ARG A 347 34.68 -8.92 -9.05
N GLY A 348 33.65 -9.73 -8.83
CA GLY A 348 33.11 -10.03 -7.50
C GLY A 348 33.61 -11.38 -6.98
N ILE A 349 33.12 -11.78 -5.80
CA ILE A 349 33.41 -13.08 -5.17
C ILE A 349 32.62 -14.25 -5.78
N MET A 350 31.64 -13.95 -6.63
CA MET A 350 30.73 -14.93 -7.22
C MET A 350 31.14 -15.28 -8.66
N PRO A 351 31.03 -16.55 -9.08
CA PRO A 351 31.25 -16.96 -10.47
C PRO A 351 30.41 -16.17 -11.48
N ALA A 352 30.93 -15.95 -12.69
CA ALA A 352 30.31 -15.05 -13.66
C ALA A 352 28.92 -15.52 -14.14
N ASP A 353 28.73 -16.82 -14.32
CA ASP A 353 27.45 -17.46 -14.66
C ASP A 353 26.41 -17.24 -13.54
N LYS A 354 26.84 -17.34 -12.28
CA LYS A 354 25.98 -17.08 -11.12
C LYS A 354 25.64 -15.61 -10.96
N VAL A 355 26.61 -14.72 -11.17
CA VAL A 355 26.36 -13.26 -11.17
C VAL A 355 25.30 -12.92 -12.22
N LEU A 356 25.45 -13.44 -13.44
CA LEU A 356 24.48 -13.22 -14.50
C LEU A 356 23.09 -13.72 -14.09
N PHE A 357 22.98 -14.97 -13.63
CA PHE A 357 21.74 -15.57 -13.16
C PHE A 357 21.01 -14.70 -12.13
N TYR A 358 21.69 -14.27 -11.07
CA TYR A 358 21.04 -13.42 -10.06
C TYR A 358 20.77 -12.01 -10.55
N ASN A 359 21.60 -11.44 -11.43
CA ASN A 359 21.30 -10.12 -11.98
C ASN A 359 20.00 -10.12 -12.82
N ARG A 360 19.63 -11.25 -13.44
CA ARG A 360 18.33 -11.42 -14.12
C ARG A 360 17.15 -11.48 -13.13
N ILE A 361 17.38 -11.91 -11.89
CA ILE A 361 16.41 -11.80 -10.79
C ILE A 361 16.38 -10.35 -10.26
N ASP A 362 17.55 -9.75 -10.03
CA ASP A 362 17.72 -8.40 -9.48
C ASP A 362 17.05 -7.34 -10.35
N ILE A 363 17.02 -7.49 -11.68
CA ILE A 363 16.33 -6.55 -12.56
C ILE A 363 14.79 -6.65 -12.43
N GLY A 364 14.25 -7.84 -12.14
CA GLY A 364 12.84 -8.02 -11.82
C GLY A 364 12.46 -7.37 -10.49
N ILE A 365 13.31 -7.48 -9.48
CA ILE A 365 13.20 -6.75 -8.20
C ILE A 365 13.18 -5.25 -8.46
N PHE A 366 14.11 -4.75 -9.27
CA PHE A 366 14.20 -3.33 -9.60
C PHE A 366 12.96 -2.80 -10.34
N ILE A 367 12.41 -3.59 -11.26
CA ILE A 367 11.15 -3.29 -11.98
C ILE A 367 9.98 -3.22 -10.99
N CYS A 368 9.89 -4.13 -10.00
CA CYS A 368 8.87 -4.05 -8.95
C CYS A 368 8.98 -2.74 -8.16
N PHE A 369 10.19 -2.32 -7.78
CA PHE A 369 10.41 -1.03 -7.12
C PHE A 369 10.00 0.16 -8.00
N MET A 370 10.31 0.11 -9.30
CA MET A 370 9.92 1.16 -10.25
C MET A 370 8.40 1.32 -10.29
N ASP A 371 7.67 0.22 -10.48
CA ASP A 371 6.21 0.23 -10.59
C ASP A 371 5.58 0.78 -9.30
N LEU A 372 6.00 0.27 -8.14
CA LEU A 372 5.52 0.74 -6.83
C LEU A 372 5.78 2.24 -6.61
N CYS A 373 6.94 2.75 -7.03
CA CYS A 373 7.24 4.17 -6.89
C CYS A 373 6.42 5.02 -7.86
N LEU A 374 6.28 4.62 -9.12
CA LEU A 374 5.49 5.35 -10.11
C LEU A 374 4.02 5.43 -9.67
N GLU A 375 3.42 4.30 -9.29
CA GLU A 375 2.04 4.21 -8.83
C GLU A 375 1.78 5.03 -7.57
N HIS A 376 2.67 4.94 -6.58
CA HIS A 376 2.54 5.72 -5.35
C HIS A 376 2.59 7.23 -5.60
N ASN A 377 3.35 7.67 -6.61
CA ASN A 377 3.41 9.08 -7.02
C ASN A 377 2.27 9.48 -7.97
N GLY A 378 1.29 8.59 -8.22
CA GLY A 378 0.16 8.84 -9.12
C GLY A 378 0.57 8.95 -10.59
N ILE A 379 1.74 8.42 -10.96
CA ILE A 379 2.27 8.48 -12.32
C ILE A 379 1.79 7.23 -13.07
N GLY A 380 0.78 7.39 -13.92
CA GLY A 380 0.35 6.32 -14.83
C GLY A 380 1.43 5.98 -15.84
N PHE A 381 1.50 4.72 -16.27
CA PHE A 381 2.47 4.29 -17.28
C PHE A 381 1.99 3.12 -18.13
N GLU A 382 2.50 3.03 -19.34
CA GLU A 382 2.50 1.83 -20.17
C GLU A 382 3.89 1.18 -20.09
N LYS A 383 3.95 -0.12 -19.79
CA LYS A 383 5.21 -0.89 -19.67
C LYS A 383 5.30 -1.94 -20.77
N THR A 384 6.39 -1.95 -21.51
CA THR A 384 6.76 -3.02 -22.45
C THR A 384 7.99 -3.75 -21.92
N LEU A 385 7.94 -5.08 -21.88
CA LEU A 385 9.04 -5.94 -21.42
C LEU A 385 9.83 -6.50 -22.60
N TYR A 386 11.12 -6.72 -22.37
CA TYR A 386 12.05 -7.26 -23.35
C TYR A 386 12.74 -8.51 -22.81
N SER A 387 13.11 -9.41 -23.73
CA SER A 387 13.89 -10.60 -23.45
C SER A 387 15.21 -10.26 -22.77
N ASP A 388 15.53 -10.97 -21.70
CA ASP A 388 16.82 -10.84 -21.00
C ASP A 388 17.77 -11.99 -21.34
N ALA A 389 17.63 -12.57 -22.54
CA ALA A 389 18.46 -13.67 -23.01
C ALA A 389 19.94 -13.29 -23.27
N ASP A 390 20.20 -12.01 -23.58
CA ASP A 390 21.54 -11.48 -23.89
C ASP A 390 22.43 -11.32 -22.64
N ASP A 391 23.74 -11.50 -22.79
CA ASP A 391 24.77 -11.37 -21.76
C ASP A 391 25.65 -10.14 -21.91
N GLY A 392 25.26 -9.23 -22.81
CA GLY A 392 25.90 -7.95 -23.07
C GLY A 392 26.07 -7.06 -21.83
N GLU A 393 26.88 -6.01 -22.00
CA GLU A 393 27.11 -5.02 -20.94
C GLU A 393 25.82 -4.31 -20.53
N LEU A 394 24.99 -3.97 -21.51
CA LEU A 394 23.76 -3.22 -21.32
C LEU A 394 22.63 -3.94 -22.07
N VAL A 395 21.69 -4.52 -21.33
CA VAL A 395 20.59 -5.33 -21.89
C VAL A 395 19.25 -4.69 -21.54
N LEU A 396 18.47 -4.27 -22.54
CA LEU A 396 17.17 -3.64 -22.31
C LEU A 396 16.20 -4.66 -21.75
N ASN A 397 15.54 -4.34 -20.64
CA ASN A 397 14.65 -5.24 -19.93
C ASN A 397 13.21 -4.69 -19.87
N ALA A 398 13.06 -3.37 -19.73
CA ALA A 398 11.75 -2.73 -19.75
C ALA A 398 11.82 -1.34 -20.39
N LYS A 399 10.72 -0.94 -21.01
CA LYS A 399 10.47 0.41 -21.53
C LYS A 399 9.18 0.92 -20.92
N TYR A 400 9.21 2.12 -20.34
CA TYR A 400 8.04 2.79 -19.81
C TYR A 400 7.73 4.04 -20.61
N ARG A 401 6.46 4.20 -20.97
CA ARG A 401 5.90 5.45 -21.42
C ARG A 401 5.03 5.99 -20.30
N LEU A 402 5.40 7.14 -19.75
CA LEU A 402 4.63 7.78 -18.69
C LEU A 402 3.41 8.46 -19.30
N CYS A 403 2.24 8.22 -18.73
CA CYS A 403 1.00 8.91 -19.07
C CYS A 403 1.10 10.35 -18.55
N ARG A 404 0.76 11.32 -19.40
CA ARG A 404 0.77 12.74 -19.05
C ARG A 404 -0.51 13.17 -18.36
#